data_AF-A0A929TUL7-F1
#
_entry.id   AF-A0A929TUL7-F1
#
_cell.length_a   1.000
_cell.length_b   1.000
_cell.length_c   1.000
_cell.angle_alpha   90.00
_cell.angle_beta   90.00
_cell.angle_gamma   90.00
#
_symmetry.space_group_name_H-M   'P 1'
#
loop_
_entity.id
_entity.type
_entity.pdbx_description
1 polymer ?
#
loop_
_entity_poly.entity_id
_entity_poly.type
_entity_poly.pdbx_seq_one_letter_code
_entity_poly.pdbx_strand_id
1 'polypeptide(L)'
;MDFSYIKPKIFEALKGYTGEQFVKDLISGIIVAIIAMPLSIALAIASGVNPEQGLYTAVVAGFFISFLGGSIVQIGGPTAAFVIIIYGIVAQYGMA
;
A
#
# COMPACT_ATOMS: atom_id res chain seq x y z
N MET A 1 -9.37 18.11 -20.26
CA MET A 1 -8.95 17.84 -18.87
C MET A 1 -7.46 18.07 -18.83
N ASP A 2 -7.00 19.09 -18.11
CA ASP A 2 -5.59 19.45 -18.05
C ASP A 2 -4.84 18.48 -17.14
N PHE A 3 -4.04 17.58 -17.74
CA PHE A 3 -3.25 16.58 -17.01
C PHE A 3 -2.01 17.17 -16.32
N SER A 4 -1.81 18.50 -16.38
CA SER A 4 -0.64 19.20 -15.85
C SER A 4 -0.45 19.10 -14.32
N TYR A 5 -1.47 18.69 -13.58
CA TYR A 5 -1.42 18.56 -12.11
C TYR A 5 -1.04 17.17 -11.58
N ILE A 6 -1.03 16.13 -12.43
CA ILE A 6 -0.65 14.77 -12.00
C ILE A 6 0.85 14.61 -12.21
N LYS A 7 1.64 15.10 -11.26
CA LYS A 7 3.09 14.89 -11.22
C LYS A 7 3.42 13.93 -10.07
N PRO A 8 3.77 12.66 -10.35
CA PRO A 8 4.20 11.73 -9.32
C PRO A 8 5.40 12.31 -8.57
N LYS A 9 5.31 12.31 -7.24
CA LYS A 9 6.30 12.98 -6.37
C LYS A 9 7.67 12.32 -6.44
N ILE A 10 7.73 11.08 -6.92
CA ILE A 10 8.97 10.32 -7.13
C ILE A 10 9.96 11.04 -8.05
N PHE A 11 9.49 11.71 -9.11
CA PHE A 11 10.36 12.44 -10.04
C PHE A 11 10.96 13.70 -9.41
N GLU A 12 10.32 14.25 -8.38
CA GLU A 12 10.87 15.36 -7.60
C GLU A 12 11.80 14.83 -6.50
N ALA A 13 11.41 13.75 -5.82
CA ALA A 13 12.18 13.14 -4.75
C ALA A 13 13.54 12.57 -5.21
N LEU A 14 13.62 12.09 -6.45
CA LEU A 14 14.87 11.60 -7.03
C LEU A 14 15.87 12.72 -7.34
N LYS A 15 15.43 13.98 -7.44
CA LYS A 15 16.32 15.13 -7.68
C LYS A 15 17.07 15.48 -6.40
N GLY A 16 18.35 15.13 -6.33
CA GLY A 16 19.19 15.37 -5.16
C GLY A 16 19.14 14.25 -4.11
N TYR A 17 18.67 13.06 -4.49
CA TYR A 17 18.64 11.89 -3.61
C TYR A 17 20.07 11.44 -3.25
N THR A 18 20.36 11.34 -1.95
CA THR A 18 21.71 11.01 -1.45
C THR A 18 21.78 9.57 -0.95
N GLY A 19 22.99 9.01 -0.90
CA GLY A 19 23.21 7.66 -0.34
C GLY A 19 22.85 7.55 1.15
N GLU A 20 23.00 8.64 1.92
CA GLU A 20 22.55 8.68 3.32
C GLU A 20 21.02 8.59 3.42
N GLN A 21 20.31 9.28 2.52
CA GLN A 21 18.85 9.22 2.45
C GLN A 21 18.36 7.83 2.04
N PHE A 22 19.05 7.17 1.11
CA PHE A 22 18.76 5.77 0.76
C PHE A 22 18.80 4.82 1.96
N VAL A 23 19.84 4.92 2.81
CA VAL A 23 19.95 4.08 4.00
C VAL A 23 18.81 4.36 4.98
N LYS A 24 18.45 5.63 5.18
CA LYS A 24 17.32 6.04 6.03
C LYS A 24 15.99 5.50 5.50
N ASP A 25 15.76 5.60 4.20
CA ASP A 25 14.53 5.13 3.55
C ASP A 25 14.43 3.60 3.53
N LEU A 26 15.56 2.90 3.40
CA LEU A 26 15.60 1.44 3.48
C LEU A 26 15.25 0.95 4.89
N ILE A 27 15.85 1.54 5.92
CA ILE A 27 15.57 1.19 7.31
C ILE A 27 14.11 1.50 7.66
N SER A 28 13.60 2.67 7.27
CA SER A 28 12.21 3.03 7.52
C SER A 28 11.24 2.10 6.78
N GLY A 29 11.54 1.73 5.53
CA GLY A 29 10.77 0.78 4.75
C GLY A 29 10.67 -0.61 5.40
N ILE A 30 11.78 -1.12 5.95
CA ILE A 30 11.79 -2.40 6.69
C ILE A 30 10.91 -2.32 7.94
N ILE A 31 11.02 -1.26 8.73
CA ILE A 31 10.21 -1.07 9.94
C ILE A 31 8.73 -1.00 9.58
N VAL A 32 8.39 -0.22 8.56
CA VAL A 32 7.01 -0.09 8.07
C VAL A 32 6.48 -1.44 7.57
N ALA A 33 7.27 -2.21 6.83
CA ALA A 33 6.87 -3.54 6.34
C ALA A 33 6.55 -4.50 7.51
N ILE A 34 7.39 -4.52 8.55
CA ILE A 34 7.16 -5.34 9.76
C ILE A 34 5.84 -4.98 10.44
N ILE A 35 5.49 -3.70 10.52
CA ILE A 35 4.24 -3.23 11.13
C ILE A 35 3.04 -3.48 10.19
N ALA A 36 3.21 -3.35 8.88
CA ALA A 36 2.15 -3.48 7.89
C ALA A 36 1.73 -4.93 7.64
N MET A 37 2.65 -5.90 7.77
CA MET A 37 2.35 -7.33 7.61
C MET A 37 1.21 -7.83 8.52
N PRO A 38 1.26 -7.68 9.86
CA PRO A 38 0.19 -8.15 10.73
C PRO A 38 -1.13 -7.41 10.50
N LEU A 39 -1.08 -6.11 10.19
CA LEU A 39 -2.28 -5.33 9.85
C LEU A 39 -2.95 -5.89 8.58
N SER A 40 -2.18 -6.17 7.54
CA SER A 40 -2.69 -6.67 6.26
C SER A 40 -3.34 -8.05 6.40
N ILE A 41 -2.73 -8.93 7.22
CA ILE A 41 -3.29 -10.25 7.55
C ILE A 41 -4.62 -10.09 8.30
N ALA A 42 -4.67 -9.21 9.31
CA ALA A 42 -5.87 -8.97 10.08
C ALA A 42 -7.04 -8.45 9.21
N LEU A 43 -6.76 -7.50 8.31
CA LEU A 43 -7.78 -6.95 7.41
C LEU A 43 -8.29 -7.97 6.40
N ALA A 44 -7.44 -8.89 5.92
CA ALA A 44 -7.85 -9.98 5.05
C ALA A 44 -8.82 -10.94 5.75
N ILE A 45 -8.47 -11.39 6.95
CA ILE A 45 -9.32 -12.27 7.76
C ILE A 45 -10.66 -11.58 8.07
N ALA A 46 -10.62 -10.29 8.43
CA ALA A 46 -11.82 -9.51 8.70
C ALA A 46 -12.71 -9.32 7.45
N SER A 47 -12.14 -9.40 6.25
CA SER A 47 -12.86 -9.31 4.98
C SER A 47 -13.44 -10.65 4.53
N GLY A 48 -13.24 -11.73 5.29
CA GLY A 48 -13.70 -13.08 4.93
C GLY A 48 -12.85 -13.78 3.88
N VAL A 49 -11.61 -13.32 3.64
CA VAL A 49 -10.68 -13.91 2.66
C VAL A 49 -9.45 -14.53 3.32
N ASN A 50 -8.69 -15.32 2.54
CA ASN A 50 -7.46 -15.94 3.03
C ASN A 50 -6.38 -14.88 3.37
N PRO A 51 -5.57 -15.08 4.44
CA PRO A 51 -4.53 -14.14 4.87
C PRO A 51 -3.56 -13.70 3.78
N GLU A 52 -3.23 -14.61 2.87
CA GLU A 52 -2.31 -14.41 1.75
C GLU A 52 -2.78 -13.28 0.82
N GLN A 53 -4.10 -13.12 0.62
CA GLN A 53 -4.65 -12.06 -0.21
C GLN A 53 -4.40 -10.67 0.36
N GLY A 54 -4.39 -10.53 1.69
CA GLY A 54 -4.01 -9.29 2.36
C GLY A 54 -2.56 -8.92 2.08
N LEU A 55 -1.67 -9.92 2.12
CA LEU A 55 -0.24 -9.72 1.85
C LEU A 55 0.02 -9.35 0.38
N TYR A 56 -0.60 -10.06 -0.56
CA TYR A 56 -0.50 -9.74 -1.99
C TYR A 56 -1.01 -8.32 -2.27
N THR A 57 -2.14 -7.96 -1.69
CA THR A 57 -2.69 -6.60 -1.83
C THR A 57 -1.73 -5.55 -1.26
N ALA A 58 -1.13 -5.79 -0.10
CA ALA A 58 -0.19 -4.86 0.51
C ALA A 58 1.05 -4.61 -0.35
N VAL A 59 1.64 -5.67 -0.91
CA VAL A 59 2.84 -5.55 -1.77
C VAL A 59 2.50 -4.83 -3.08
N VAL A 60 1.44 -5.27 -3.77
CA VAL A 60 1.05 -4.70 -5.07
C VAL A 60 0.59 -3.25 -4.91
N ALA A 61 -0.30 -2.96 -3.95
CA ALA A 61 -0.77 -1.61 -3.71
C ALA A 61 0.35 -0.70 -3.23
N GLY A 62 1.23 -1.18 -2.33
CA GLY A 62 2.40 -0.44 -1.87
C GLY A 62 3.29 0.00 -3.03
N PHE A 63 3.62 -0.92 -3.95
CA PHE A 63 4.43 -0.61 -5.12
C PHE A 63 3.80 0.47 -6.01
N PHE A 64 2.54 0.29 -6.42
CA PHE A 64 1.87 1.24 -7.31
C PHE A 64 1.62 2.60 -6.65
N ILE A 65 1.27 2.62 -5.36
CA ILE A 65 1.03 3.87 -4.61
C ILE A 65 2.34 4.62 -4.39
N SER A 66 3.45 3.94 -4.07
CA SER A 66 4.75 4.61 -3.95
C SER A 66 5.26 5.14 -5.29
N PHE A 67 4.96 4.44 -6.41
CA PHE A 67 5.40 4.86 -7.74
C PHE A 67 4.57 6.03 -8.31
N LEU A 68 3.24 6.00 -8.14
CA LEU A 68 2.30 6.98 -8.70
C LEU A 68 1.84 8.05 -7.70
N GLY A 69 2.28 7.95 -6.44
CA GLY A 69 1.80 8.77 -5.33
C GLY A 69 2.18 10.25 -5.42
N GLY A 70 1.39 11.07 -4.73
CA GLY A 70 1.63 12.52 -4.59
C GLY A 70 2.48 12.91 -3.37
N SER A 71 2.82 11.94 -2.51
CA SER A 71 3.58 12.16 -1.28
C SER A 71 4.78 11.22 -1.19
N ILE A 72 5.86 11.72 -0.58
CA ILE A 72 7.13 11.01 -0.39
C ILE A 72 7.12 10.04 0.81
N VAL A 73 6.09 10.09 1.65
CA VAL A 73 5.96 9.27 2.87
C VAL A 73 4.65 8.48 2.92
N GLN A 74 3.95 8.36 1.79
CA GLN A 74 2.68 7.65 1.72
C GLN A 74 2.90 6.14 1.66
N ILE A 75 2.18 5.42 2.51
CA ILE A 75 2.17 3.96 2.57
C ILE A 75 0.85 3.48 1.98
N GLY A 76 0.94 2.59 0.98
CA GLY A 76 -0.21 1.98 0.33
C GLY A 76 -0.47 0.55 0.82
N GLY A 77 -1.72 0.13 0.85
CA GLY A 77 -2.09 -1.23 1.29
C GLY A 77 -3.59 -1.45 1.46
N PRO A 78 -3.99 -2.63 1.97
CA PRO A 78 -5.39 -2.92 2.30
C PRO A 78 -5.90 -1.93 3.37
N THR A 79 -7.09 -1.37 3.15
CA THR A 79 -7.64 -0.28 3.96
C THR A 79 -8.85 -0.75 4.77
N ALA A 80 -8.87 -0.46 6.07
CA ALA A 80 -9.94 -0.88 6.98
C ALA A 80 -11.34 -0.45 6.55
N ALA A 81 -11.48 0.72 5.92
CA ALA A 81 -12.76 1.23 5.41
C ALA A 81 -13.41 0.31 4.36
N PHE A 82 -12.62 -0.46 3.60
CA PHE A 82 -13.13 -1.35 2.55
C PHE A 82 -13.45 -2.76 3.05
N VAL A 83 -13.02 -3.14 4.26
CA VAL A 83 -13.19 -4.50 4.81
C VAL A 83 -14.66 -4.92 4.84
N ILE A 84 -15.54 -4.05 5.34
CA ILE A 84 -16.98 -4.35 5.44
C ILE A 84 -17.61 -4.51 4.05
N ILE A 85 -17.17 -3.72 3.08
CA ILE A 85 -17.66 -3.79 1.70
C ILE A 85 -17.24 -5.12 1.07
N ILE A 86 -15.96 -5.49 1.21
CA ILE A 86 -15.43 -6.75 0.69
C ILE A 86 -16.12 -7.93 1.38
N TYR A 87 -16.27 -7.90 2.71
CA TYR A 87 -16.98 -8.92 3.45
C TYR A 87 -18.42 -9.11 2.94
N GLY A 88 -19.15 -8.02 2.72
CA GLY A 88 -20.51 -8.07 2.16
C GLY A 88 -20.55 -8.71 0.77
N ILE A 89 -19.59 -8.38 -0.08
CA ILE A 89 -19.47 -8.97 -1.43
C ILE A 89 -19.15 -10.47 -1.34
N VAL A 90 -18.16 -10.86 -0.53
CA VAL A 90 -17.75 -12.26 -0.34
C VAL A 90 -18.90 -13.08 0.26
N ALA A 91 -19.64 -12.53 1.21
CA ALA A 91 -20.80 -13.18 1.80
C ALA A 91 -21.96 -13.37 0.80
N GLN A 92 -22.14 -12.42 -0.13
CA GLN A 92 -23.22 -12.46 -1.12
C GLN A 92 -22.92 -13.35 -2.32
N TYR A 93 -21.68 -13.30 -2.83
CA TYR A 93 -21.30 -13.94 -4.09
C TYR A 93 -20.37 -15.16 -3.92
N GLY A 94 -19.87 -15.40 -2.70
CA GLY A 94 -18.83 -16.38 -2.45
C GLY A 94 -17.45 -15.95 -2.96
N MET A 95 -16.48 -16.83 -2.81
CA MET A 95 -15.16 -16.73 -3.44
C MET A 95 -15.18 -17.63 -4.69
N ALA A 96 -14.67 -17.12 -5.81
CA ALA A 96 -14.55 -17.88 -7.07
C ALA A 96 -13.38 -18.88 -7.03
#